data_AF-A0A2E5G7L5-F1
#
_entry.id   AF-A0A2E5G7L5-F1
#
_cell.length_a   1.000
_cell.length_b   1.000
_cell.length_c   1.000
_cell.angle_alpha   90.00
_cell.angle_beta   90.00
_cell.angle_gamma   90.00
#
_symmetry.space_group_name_H-M   'P 1'
#
loop_
_entity.id
_entity.type
_entity.pdbx_description
1 polymer ?
#
loop_
_entity_poly.entity_id
_entity_poly.type
_entity_poly.pdbx_seq_one_letter_code
_entity_poly.pdbx_strand_id
1 'polypeptide(L)'
;MSPTLALFFGGGWGWAEVVVLGLVGLLIFGRRLPEVGKSLGKGIVEFKKGLKGIEDEIESSSNQVDNKAGEIDGTHTGHATDTMSSSVTSDGQEEVGPDRSHTSSS
;
A
#
# COMPACT_ATOMS: atom_id res chain seq x y z
N MET A 1 16.61 -42.26 43.67
CA MET A 1 16.51 -40.93 43.04
C MET A 1 15.33 -40.97 42.09
N SER A 2 14.21 -40.36 42.48
CA SER A 2 12.95 -40.50 41.75
C SER A 2 12.97 -39.60 40.51
N PRO A 3 12.80 -40.16 39.29
CA PRO A 3 12.82 -39.40 38.03
C PRO A 3 11.67 -38.39 37.94
N THR A 4 10.66 -38.50 38.80
CA THR A 4 9.58 -37.54 38.95
C THR A 4 10.07 -36.17 39.44
N LEU A 5 11.07 -36.07 40.32
CA LEU A 5 11.57 -34.76 40.76
C LEU A 5 12.40 -34.07 39.67
N ALA A 6 13.12 -34.83 38.84
CA ALA A 6 13.98 -34.31 37.80
C ALA A 6 13.20 -33.62 36.66
N LEU A 7 12.01 -34.12 36.32
CA LEU A 7 11.12 -33.46 35.36
C LEU A 7 10.54 -32.14 35.91
N PHE A 8 10.34 -32.06 37.22
CA PHE A 8 9.81 -30.87 37.90
C PHE A 8 10.88 -29.83 38.25
N PHE A 9 12.17 -30.18 38.30
CA PHE A 9 13.24 -29.26 38.73
C PHE A 9 14.37 -29.04 37.70
N GLY A 10 14.51 -29.88 36.66
CA GLY A 10 15.79 -30.02 35.96
C GLY A 10 15.86 -29.61 34.48
N GLY A 11 14.77 -29.42 33.75
CA GLY A 11 14.90 -29.20 32.30
C GLY A 11 13.64 -28.83 31.51
N GLY A 12 12.53 -28.53 32.19
CA GLY A 12 11.24 -28.23 31.56
C GLY A 12 10.55 -26.98 32.08
N TRP A 13 11.27 -26.13 32.83
CA TRP A 13 10.74 -25.05 33.69
C TRP A 13 9.90 -23.94 33.03
N GLY A 14 9.84 -23.92 31.69
CA GLY A 14 8.99 -22.97 30.97
C GLY A 14 7.64 -23.56 30.61
N TRP A 15 7.64 -24.74 29.99
CA TRP A 15 6.43 -25.33 29.42
C TRP A 15 5.68 -26.19 30.42
N ALA A 16 6.37 -26.88 31.33
CA ALA A 16 5.73 -27.71 32.35
C ALA A 16 4.90 -26.84 33.31
N GLU A 17 5.44 -25.71 33.77
CA GLU A 17 4.79 -24.74 34.65
C GLU A 17 3.56 -24.13 33.99
N VAL A 18 3.66 -23.72 32.72
CA VAL A 18 2.53 -23.18 31.96
C VAL A 18 1.43 -24.22 31.80
N VAL A 19 1.78 -25.48 31.55
CA VAL A 19 0.80 -26.58 31.45
C VAL A 19 0.16 -26.86 32.81
N VAL A 20 0.93 -26.91 33.91
CA VAL A 20 0.39 -27.13 35.26
C VAL A 20 -0.55 -25.99 35.66
N LEU A 21 -0.16 -24.73 35.46
CA LEU A 21 -1.01 -23.56 35.72
C LEU A 21 -2.25 -23.56 34.81
N GLY A 22 -2.09 -23.96 33.55
CA GLY A 22 -3.18 -24.13 32.60
C GLY A 22 -4.19 -25.19 33.06
N LEU A 23 -3.73 -26.33 33.57
CA LEU A 23 -4.61 -27.36 34.14
C LEU A 23 -5.33 -26.88 35.40
N VAL A 24 -4.64 -26.22 36.33
CA VAL A 24 -5.26 -25.66 37.55
C VAL A 24 -6.29 -24.59 37.19
N GLY A 25 -5.94 -23.69 36.26
CA GLY A 25 -6.85 -22.70 35.71
C GLY A 25 -8.05 -23.38 35.02
N LEU A 26 -7.84 -24.45 34.26
CA LEU A 26 -8.91 -25.20 33.62
C LEU A 26 -9.81 -25.94 34.61
N LEU A 27 -9.31 -26.38 35.77
CA LEU A 27 -10.14 -26.96 36.84
C LEU A 27 -11.02 -25.89 37.49
N ILE A 28 -10.50 -24.68 37.72
CA ILE A 28 -11.24 -23.57 38.34
C ILE A 28 -12.26 -22.96 37.35
N PHE A 29 -11.82 -22.68 36.13
CA PHE A 29 -12.65 -22.04 35.11
C PHE A 29 -13.48 -23.05 34.30
N GLY A 30 -13.06 -24.31 34.24
CA GLY A 30 -13.77 -25.39 33.56
C GLY A 30 -14.06 -25.08 32.10
N ARG A 31 -15.34 -25.10 31.76
CA ARG A 31 -15.85 -24.83 30.42
C ARG A 31 -15.81 -23.35 30.02
N ARG A 32 -15.51 -22.44 30.95
CA ARG A 32 -15.49 -21.00 30.66
C ARG A 32 -14.29 -20.56 29.83
N LEU A 33 -13.12 -21.21 29.97
CA LEU A 33 -11.91 -20.91 29.18
C LEU A 33 -12.11 -21.03 27.66
N PRO A 34 -12.63 -22.15 27.11
CA PRO A 34 -12.87 -22.25 25.67
C PRO A 34 -14.00 -21.31 25.20
N GLU A 35 -14.94 -20.97 26.07
CA GLU A 35 -16.04 -20.06 25.78
C GLU A 35 -15.55 -18.60 25.65
N VAL A 36 -14.71 -18.14 26.59
CA VAL A 36 -14.05 -16.83 26.47
C VAL A 36 -13.02 -16.80 25.34
N GLY A 37 -12.30 -17.88 25.09
CA GLY A 37 -11.39 -17.98 23.94
C GLY A 37 -12.12 -17.84 22.60
N LYS A 38 -13.33 -18.41 22.49
CA LYS A 38 -14.18 -18.26 21.31
C LYS A 38 -14.70 -16.83 21.15
N SER A 39 -15.12 -16.16 22.22
CA SER A 39 -15.61 -14.77 22.13
C SER A 39 -14.49 -13.77 21.83
N LEU A 40 -13.33 -13.90 22.50
CA LEU A 40 -12.13 -13.14 22.17
C LEU A 40 -11.67 -13.42 20.75
N GLY A 41 -11.58 -14.69 20.35
CA GLY A 41 -11.14 -15.07 19.00
C GLY A 41 -11.98 -14.42 17.90
N LYS A 42 -13.31 -14.37 18.07
CA LYS A 42 -14.19 -13.64 17.15
C LYS A 42 -13.87 -12.14 17.13
N GLY A 43 -13.69 -11.52 18.29
CA GLY A 43 -13.32 -10.10 18.40
C GLY A 43 -11.99 -9.78 17.71
N ILE A 44 -10.94 -10.59 17.90
CA ILE A 44 -9.66 -10.43 17.20
C ILE A 44 -9.84 -10.56 15.68
N VAL A 45 -10.65 -11.51 15.21
CA VAL A 45 -10.90 -11.73 13.77
C VAL A 45 -11.64 -10.55 13.15
N GLU A 46 -12.68 -10.04 13.80
CA GLU A 46 -13.43 -8.87 13.34
C GLU A 46 -12.57 -7.60 13.36
N PHE A 47 -11.77 -7.41 14.41
CA PHE A 47 -10.79 -6.33 14.50
C PHE A 47 -9.78 -6.37 13.35
N LYS A 48 -9.22 -7.54 13.05
CA LYS A 48 -8.27 -7.71 11.93
C LYS A 48 -8.92 -7.44 10.57
N LYS A 49 -10.18 -7.82 10.39
CA LYS A 49 -10.95 -7.49 9.17
C LYS A 49 -11.20 -6.00 9.04
N GLY A 50 -11.56 -5.33 10.14
CA GLY A 50 -11.74 -3.88 10.18
C GLY A 50 -10.46 -3.13 9.81
N LEU A 51 -9.33 -3.49 10.43
CA LEU A 51 -8.03 -2.90 10.10
C LEU A 51 -7.65 -3.08 8.63
N LYS A 52 -7.84 -4.28 8.08
CA LYS A 52 -7.51 -4.55 6.68
C LYS A 52 -8.40 -3.77 5.70
N GLY A 53 -9.69 -3.64 5.99
CA GLY A 53 -10.59 -2.84 5.16
C GLY A 53 -10.24 -1.35 5.13
N ILE A 54 -9.74 -0.80 6.25
CA ILE A 54 -9.27 0.59 6.33
C ILE A 54 -7.99 0.77 5.50
N GLU A 55 -7.06 -0.17 5.58
CA GLU A 55 -5.81 -0.12 4.81
C GLU A 55 -6.08 -0.18 3.30
N ASP A 56 -6.99 -1.05 2.87
CA ASP A 56 -7.42 -1.17 1.46
C ASP A 56 -8.12 0.13 0.96
N GLU A 57 -8.88 0.83 1.82
CA GLU A 57 -9.55 2.10 1.50
C GLU A 57 -8.56 3.28 1.35
N ILE A 58 -7.52 3.30 2.20
CA ILE A 58 -6.43 4.29 2.13
C ILE A 58 -5.62 4.09 0.84
N GLU A 59 -5.29 2.84 0.49
CA GLU A 59 -4.54 2.51 -0.74
C GLU A 59 -5.34 2.73 -2.04
N SER A 60 -6.67 2.54 -1.98
CA SER A 60 -7.57 2.85 -3.10
C SER A 60 -7.73 4.36 -3.33
N SER A 61 -7.74 5.13 -2.22
CA SER A 61 -7.86 6.59 -2.27
C SER A 61 -6.59 7.27 -2.80
N SER A 62 -5.40 6.71 -2.54
CA SER A 62 -4.15 7.21 -3.12
C SER A 62 -4.05 6.91 -4.62
N ASN A 63 -4.40 5.70 -5.06
CA ASN A 63 -4.35 5.31 -6.48
C ASN A 63 -5.39 6.02 -7.38
N GLN A 64 -6.47 6.56 -6.83
CA GLN A 64 -7.49 7.27 -7.63
C GLN A 64 -7.06 8.70 -8.02
N VAL A 65 -6.10 9.30 -7.31
CA VAL A 65 -5.58 10.64 -7.63
C VAL A 65 -4.67 10.63 -8.85
N ASP A 66 -4.01 9.50 -9.13
CA ASP A 66 -3.01 9.39 -10.20
C ASP A 66 -3.62 9.11 -11.58
N ASN A 67 -4.83 8.56 -11.65
CA ASN A 67 -5.47 8.08 -12.89
C ASN A 67 -6.36 9.11 -13.60
N LYS A 68 -6.56 10.31 -13.04
CA LYS A 68 -7.44 11.35 -13.62
C LYS A 68 -6.73 12.36 -14.54
N ALA A 69 -5.42 12.22 -14.74
CA ALA A 69 -4.65 13.08 -15.64
C ALA A 69 -4.61 12.60 -17.11
N GLY A 70 -5.23 11.46 -17.44
CA GLY A 70 -5.16 10.83 -18.76
C GLY A 70 -6.40 10.95 -19.67
N GLU A 71 -7.48 11.58 -19.21
CA GLU A 71 -8.75 11.67 -19.96
C GLU A 71 -9.21 13.14 -20.06
N ILE A 72 -8.51 13.93 -20.88
CA ILE A 72 -9.10 15.12 -21.50
C ILE A 72 -9.72 14.70 -22.83
N ASP A 73 -10.90 14.12 -22.65
CA ASP A 73 -12.02 14.03 -23.57
C ASP A 73 -12.03 15.17 -24.61
N GLY A 74 -11.90 14.79 -25.87
CA GLY A 74 -12.36 15.63 -26.95
C GLY A 74 -13.88 15.52 -27.04
N THR A 75 -14.59 16.64 -27.03
CA THR A 75 -15.78 16.84 -27.88
C THR A 75 -16.36 18.25 -27.71
N HIS A 76 -17.02 18.69 -28.78
CA HIS A 76 -17.79 19.92 -28.99
C HIS A 76 -16.93 21.17 -29.26
N THR A 77 -17.04 21.87 -30.39
CA THR A 77 -18.23 22.20 -31.21
C THR A 77 -17.80 22.61 -32.62
N GLY A 78 -18.64 22.32 -33.63
CA GLY A 78 -18.37 22.66 -35.02
C GLY A 78 -18.32 24.16 -35.31
N HIS A 79 -17.50 24.52 -36.30
CA HIS A 79 -17.71 25.69 -37.13
C HIS A 79 -17.16 25.40 -38.53
N ALA A 80 -18.06 25.12 -39.46
CA ALA A 80 -17.78 25.21 -40.88
C ALA A 80 -17.70 26.69 -41.23
N THR A 81 -16.51 27.18 -41.52
CA THR A 81 -16.33 28.32 -42.43
C THR A 81 -15.29 27.91 -43.45
N ASP A 82 -15.81 27.58 -44.62
CA ASP A 82 -15.15 27.86 -45.89
C ASP A 82 -14.38 29.18 -45.83
N THR A 83 -13.30 29.25 -46.60
CA THR A 83 -13.08 30.29 -47.61
C THR A 83 -11.59 30.58 -47.68
N MET A 84 -10.97 29.92 -48.65
CA MET A 84 -10.06 30.53 -49.61
C MET A 84 -9.22 31.73 -49.11
N SER A 85 -7.95 31.47 -48.87
CA SER A 85 -6.88 32.41 -49.22
C SER A 85 -5.62 31.59 -49.41
N SER A 86 -5.31 31.27 -50.67
CA SER A 86 -4.37 32.08 -51.47
C SER A 86 -2.97 31.96 -50.86
N SER A 87 -2.12 31.14 -51.45
CA SER A 87 -1.21 31.57 -52.53
C SER A 87 0.20 31.77 -51.97
N VAL A 88 1.18 31.54 -52.84
CA VAL A 88 2.60 31.87 -52.72
C VAL A 88 3.41 30.72 -52.09
N THR A 89 4.03 29.81 -52.86
CA THR A 89 5.11 29.97 -53.86
C THR A 89 6.45 30.35 -53.24
N SER A 90 7.45 29.56 -53.65
CA SER A 90 8.89 29.85 -53.70
C SER A 90 9.67 29.81 -52.39
N ASP A 91 10.69 28.95 -52.25
CA ASP A 91 11.97 28.86 -52.98
C ASP A 91 12.99 29.90 -52.47
N GLY A 92 14.24 29.47 -52.27
CA GLY A 92 15.36 30.24 -51.67
C GLY A 92 15.69 29.76 -50.25
N GLN A 93 16.75 29.01 -49.95
CA GLN A 93 18.18 29.19 -50.26
C GLN A 93 18.74 30.60 -49.98
N GLU A 94 19.27 30.75 -48.77
CA GLU A 94 20.46 31.55 -48.39
C GLU A 94 21.04 30.76 -47.19
N GLU A 95 22.16 30.01 -47.19
CA GLU A 95 23.52 30.19 -47.74
C GLU A 95 24.13 31.57 -47.46
N VAL A 96 25.32 31.51 -46.85
CA VAL A 96 26.28 32.60 -46.56
C VAL A 96 25.84 33.57 -45.45
N GLY A 97 26.56 33.80 -44.36
CA GLY A 97 27.98 33.65 -44.07
C GLY A 97 28.32 34.57 -42.87
N PRO A 98 29.55 35.07 -42.74
CA PRO A 98 30.47 34.65 -41.69
C PRO A 98 30.58 35.63 -40.52
N ASP A 99 31.42 35.23 -39.56
CA ASP A 99 32.33 36.13 -38.85
C ASP A 99 31.70 36.98 -37.73
N ARG A 100 32.11 36.71 -36.49
CA ARG A 100 33.03 37.61 -35.78
C ARG A 100 33.49 37.04 -34.45
N SER A 101 34.81 36.84 -34.42
CA SER A 101 35.65 36.87 -33.23
C SER A 101 35.50 38.20 -32.45
N HIS A 102 36.20 38.29 -31.32
CA HIS A 102 36.29 39.40 -30.35
C HIS A 102 35.44 39.16 -29.08
N THR A 103 35.93 39.27 -27.86
CA THR A 103 37.26 39.62 -27.32
C THR A 103 37.26 39.27 -25.83
N SER A 104 38.43 38.86 -25.35
CA SER A 104 39.12 39.24 -24.11
C SER A 104 38.33 39.75 -22.90
N SER A 105 38.74 39.22 -21.74
CA SER A 105 39.08 39.91 -20.47
C SER A 105 38.70 38.99 -19.31
N SER A 106 39.49 38.73 -18.28
CA SER A 106 40.88 39.03 -17.90
C SER A 106 41.18 38.12 -16.71
#